data_AF-A0A958JUA9-F1
#
_entry.id   AF-A0A958JUA9-F1
#
_cell.length_a   1.000
_cell.length_b   1.000
_cell.length_c   1.000
_cell.angle_alpha   90.00
_cell.angle_beta   90.00
_cell.angle_gamma   90.00
#
_symmetry.space_group_name_H-M   'P 1'
#
loop_
_entity.id
_entity.type
_entity.pdbx_description
1 polymer ?
#
loop_
_entity_poly.entity_id
_entity_poly.type
_entity_poly.pdbx_seq_one_letter_code
_entity_poly.pdbx_strand_id
1 'polypeptide(L)'
;SPGFLVNRVLLPYLIEACLLLDEGTEKEVIDAAAKKFGMPMGPIELLDQIGLDVGLEVAEMLRQNLQATIAPLPDQVAELVEQEKLGKKKGEGFYKWEDGKPKKSNSVDTSNVTEELIDQLILPLLNACAECYRTEVITDLEKLDGAIIFATGFAPFRGGPMKYAEDRGKSEVKGRLQEFASNYGERFTPDPYWGQ
;
A
#
# COMPACT_ATOMS: atom_id res chain seq x y z
N SER A 1 -2.43 -15.04 -12.73
CA SER A 1 -1.64 -15.95 -11.87
C SER A 1 -1.65 -15.41 -10.44
N PRO A 2 -1.32 -16.22 -9.41
CA PRO A 2 -1.33 -15.76 -8.01
C PRO A 2 -0.44 -14.52 -7.76
N GLY A 3 0.75 -14.45 -8.37
CA GLY A 3 1.62 -13.28 -8.27
C GLY A 3 1.04 -12.01 -8.90
N PHE A 4 0.20 -12.15 -9.93
CA PHE A 4 -0.51 -11.02 -10.54
C PHE A 4 -1.59 -10.45 -9.62
N LEU A 5 -2.31 -11.29 -8.88
CA LEU A 5 -3.30 -10.85 -7.89
C LEU A 5 -2.62 -10.07 -6.75
N VAL A 6 -1.58 -10.66 -6.14
CA VAL A 6 -0.88 -10.05 -5.01
C VAL A 6 -0.29 -8.70 -5.39
N ASN A 7 0.44 -8.62 -6.51
CA ASN A 7 1.04 -7.36 -6.95
C ASN A 7 -0.02 -6.29 -7.25
N ARG A 8 -1.15 -6.68 -7.87
CA ARG A 8 -2.23 -5.76 -8.20
C ARG A 8 -2.88 -5.15 -6.96
N VAL A 9 -3.05 -5.92 -5.88
CA VAL A 9 -3.64 -5.38 -4.65
C VAL A 9 -2.63 -4.68 -3.74
N LEU A 10 -1.36 -5.08 -3.77
CA LEU A 10 -0.33 -4.49 -2.92
C LEU A 10 0.15 -3.14 -3.46
N LEU A 11 0.19 -2.97 -4.79
CA LEU A 11 0.76 -1.78 -5.41
C LEU A 11 0.07 -0.47 -4.96
N PRO A 12 -1.27 -0.36 -4.90
CA PRO A 12 -1.91 0.87 -4.42
C PRO A 12 -1.52 1.28 -3.01
N TYR A 13 -1.31 0.30 -2.11
CA TYR A 13 -0.80 0.54 -0.75
C TYR A 13 0.64 1.09 -0.74
N LEU A 14 1.51 0.58 -1.63
CA LEU A 14 2.89 1.05 -1.74
C LEU A 14 2.97 2.43 -2.40
N ILE A 15 2.16 2.68 -3.43
CA ILE A 15 2.10 3.98 -4.10
C ILE A 15 1.58 5.05 -3.14
N GLU A 16 0.55 4.75 -2.36
CA GLU A 16 0.04 5.71 -1.39
C GLU A 16 1.09 6.05 -0.33
N ALA A 17 1.88 5.08 0.11
CA ALA A 17 3.00 5.35 1.02
C ALA A 17 4.04 6.30 0.41
N CYS A 18 4.36 6.16 -0.88
CA CYS A 18 5.23 7.10 -1.57
C CYS A 18 4.60 8.50 -1.68
N LEU A 19 3.31 8.59 -1.99
CA LEU A 19 2.60 9.88 -2.10
C LEU A 19 2.56 10.60 -0.74
N LEU A 20 2.28 9.88 0.34
CA LEU A 20 2.32 10.43 1.70
C LEU A 20 3.71 10.97 2.06
N LEU A 21 4.77 10.30 1.60
CA LEU A 21 6.15 10.75 1.79
C LEU A 21 6.44 12.04 1.03
N ASP A 22 5.98 12.13 -0.22
CA ASP A 22 6.08 13.32 -1.08
C ASP A 22 5.28 14.51 -0.52
N GLU A 23 4.12 14.23 0.09
CA GLU A 23 3.29 15.19 0.82
C GLU A 23 3.93 15.62 2.16
N GLY A 24 5.08 15.06 2.54
CA GLY A 24 5.88 15.47 3.71
C GLY A 24 5.65 14.63 4.98
N THR A 25 4.92 13.52 4.89
CA THR A 25 4.78 12.60 6.02
C THR A 25 6.09 11.83 6.21
N GLU A 26 6.65 11.87 7.41
CA GLU A 26 7.89 11.15 7.73
C GLU A 26 7.75 9.64 7.48
N LYS A 27 8.69 9.04 6.74
CA LYS A 27 8.71 7.59 6.43
C LYS A 27 8.55 6.70 7.67
N GLU A 28 9.12 7.08 8.80
CA GLU A 28 8.98 6.37 10.07
C GLU A 28 7.52 6.37 10.59
N VAL A 29 6.78 7.47 10.39
CA VAL A 29 5.36 7.59 10.76
C VAL A 29 4.48 6.74 9.85
N ILE A 30 4.76 6.75 8.54
CA ILE A 30 4.05 5.91 7.55
C ILE A 30 4.25 4.42 7.89
N ASP A 31 5.49 4.00 8.15
CA ASP A 31 5.80 2.63 8.57
C ASP A 31 5.13 2.26 9.90
N ALA A 32 5.10 3.18 10.86
CA ALA A 32 4.43 2.98 12.14
C ALA A 32 2.91 2.83 11.97
N ALA A 33 2.30 3.54 11.02
CA ALA A 33 0.86 3.43 10.74
C ALA A 33 0.48 2.03 10.26
N ALA A 34 1.20 1.50 9.28
CA ALA A 34 0.99 0.13 8.82
C ALA A 34 1.23 -0.92 9.94
N LYS A 35 2.27 -0.74 10.76
CA LYS A 35 2.53 -1.64 11.89
C LYS A 35 1.45 -1.57 12.97
N LYS A 36 0.95 -0.36 13.29
CA LYS A 36 -0.16 -0.14 14.22
C LYS A 36 -1.45 -0.80 13.72
N PHE A 37 -1.70 -0.78 12.41
CA PHE A 37 -2.82 -1.50 11.82
C PHE A 37 -2.71 -3.02 12.01
N GLY A 38 -1.48 -3.54 11.96
CA GLY A 38 -1.17 -4.96 12.14
C GLY A 38 -0.30 -5.57 11.04
N MET A 39 0.24 -4.77 10.11
CA MET A 39 1.15 -5.26 9.07
C MET A 39 2.50 -5.66 9.69
N PRO A 40 3.17 -6.70 9.17
CA PRO A 40 4.46 -7.15 9.70
C PRO A 40 5.59 -6.15 9.42
N MET A 41 5.47 -5.37 8.35
CA MET A 41 6.46 -4.42 7.87
C MET A 41 5.75 -3.17 7.36
N GLY A 42 6.39 -2.01 7.54
CA GLY A 42 5.90 -0.76 6.99
C GLY A 42 6.15 -0.67 5.49
N PRO A 43 5.35 0.09 4.74
CA PRO A 43 5.43 0.11 3.28
C PRO A 43 6.74 0.71 2.76
N ILE A 44 7.34 1.68 3.46
CA ILE A 44 8.60 2.30 3.03
C ILE A 44 9.76 1.33 3.23
N GLU A 45 9.79 0.66 4.39
CA GLU A 45 10.75 -0.42 4.66
C GLU A 45 10.62 -1.57 3.66
N LEU A 46 9.38 -1.91 3.29
CA LEU A 46 9.09 -2.96 2.30
C LEU A 46 9.55 -2.56 0.89
N LEU A 47 9.32 -1.31 0.46
CA LEU A 47 9.80 -0.80 -0.82
C LEU A 47 11.33 -0.88 -0.94
N ASP A 48 12.04 -0.46 0.09
CA ASP A 48 13.51 -0.58 0.12
C ASP A 48 13.98 -2.05 0.10
N GLN A 49 13.22 -2.97 0.69
CA GLN A 49 13.55 -4.39 0.67
C GLN A 49 13.33 -5.04 -0.70
N ILE A 50 12.29 -4.63 -1.42
CA ILE A 50 12.01 -5.08 -2.80
C ILE A 50 13.03 -4.47 -3.78
N GLY A 51 13.30 -3.18 -3.62
CA GLY A 51 14.12 -2.37 -4.50
C GLY A 51 13.28 -1.35 -5.28
N LEU A 52 13.73 -0.09 -5.27
CA LEU A 52 12.97 1.03 -5.85
C LEU A 52 12.86 0.96 -7.38
N ASP A 53 13.87 0.40 -8.04
CA ASP A 53 13.86 0.13 -9.48
C ASP A 53 12.78 -0.87 -9.88
N VAL A 54 12.64 -1.95 -9.10
CA VAL A 54 11.58 -2.95 -9.31
C VAL A 54 10.20 -2.33 -9.03
N GLY A 55 10.10 -1.49 -8.00
CA GLY A 55 8.87 -0.74 -7.70
C GLY A 55 8.43 0.14 -8.86
N LEU A 56 9.38 0.88 -9.46
CA LEU A 56 9.14 1.74 -10.62
C LEU A 56 8.68 0.93 -11.85
N GLU A 57 9.38 -0.16 -12.17
CA GLU A 57 9.04 -1.04 -13.29
C GLU A 57 7.63 -1.64 -13.14
N VAL A 58 7.29 -2.14 -11.95
CA VAL A 58 5.97 -2.74 -11.70
C VAL A 58 4.86 -1.68 -11.76
N ALA A 59 5.10 -0.47 -11.25
CA ALA A 59 4.14 0.62 -11.33
C ALA A 59 3.87 1.03 -12.78
N GLU A 60 4.92 1.19 -13.60
CA GLU A 60 4.79 1.49 -15.03
C GLU A 60 4.06 0.39 -15.79
N MET A 61 4.43 -0.88 -15.55
CA MET A 61 3.77 -2.02 -16.17
C MET A 61 2.28 -2.07 -15.84
N LEU A 62 1.90 -1.81 -14.59
CA LEU A 62 0.50 -1.84 -14.18
C LEU A 62 -0.29 -0.64 -14.73
N ARG A 63 0.32 0.55 -14.84
CA ARG A 63 -0.31 1.70 -15.51
C ARG A 63 -0.58 1.45 -17.00
N GLN A 64 0.29 0.69 -17.67
CA GLN A 64 0.11 0.35 -19.09
C GLN A 64 -0.94 -0.76 -19.30
N ASN A 65 -1.04 -1.70 -18.37
CA ASN A 65 -1.86 -2.92 -18.54
C ASN A 65 -3.20 -2.90 -17.82
N LEU A 66 -3.40 -2.00 -16.84
CA LEU A 66 -4.65 -1.88 -16.10
C LEU A 66 -5.36 -0.59 -16.48
N GLN A 67 -6.69 -0.66 -16.67
CA GLN A 67 -7.57 0.52 -16.70
C GLN A 67 -7.80 1.10 -15.29
N ALA A 68 -6.97 0.72 -14.31
CA ALA A 68 -7.08 1.19 -12.94
C ALA A 68 -6.44 2.58 -12.82
N THR A 69 -7.07 3.47 -12.06
CA THR A 69 -6.55 4.79 -11.72
C THR A 69 -5.38 4.65 -10.73
N ILE A 70 -4.22 4.23 -11.24
CA ILE A 70 -2.98 4.15 -10.49
C ILE A 70 -2.27 5.50 -10.62
N ALA A 71 -2.09 6.18 -9.48
CA ALA A 71 -1.32 7.41 -9.44
C ALA A 71 0.13 7.17 -9.90
N PRO A 72 0.77 8.15 -10.58
CA PRO A 72 2.20 8.07 -10.85
C PRO A 72 2.98 7.95 -9.53
N LEU A 73 4.13 7.28 -9.57
CA LEU A 73 5.08 7.37 -8.47
C LEU A 73 5.61 8.81 -8.37
N PRO A 74 5.85 9.33 -7.15
CA PRO A 74 6.46 10.65 -6.97
C PRO A 74 7.87 10.74 -7.56
N ASP A 75 8.29 11.95 -7.94
CA ASP A 75 9.59 12.23 -8.52
C ASP A 75 10.75 11.79 -7.60
N GLN A 76 10.57 11.88 -6.28
CA GLN A 76 11.55 11.42 -5.30
C GLN A 76 11.98 9.95 -5.52
N VAL A 77 11.08 9.08 -5.97
CA VAL A 77 11.42 7.68 -6.23
C VAL A 77 12.34 7.56 -7.43
N ALA A 78 12.04 8.30 -8.51
CA ALA A 78 12.87 8.34 -9.71
C ALA A 78 14.27 8.92 -9.40
N GLU A 79 14.34 9.99 -8.62
CA GLU A 79 15.61 10.60 -8.19
C GLU A 79 16.49 9.63 -7.39
N LEU A 80 15.91 8.83 -6.48
CA LEU A 80 16.65 7.81 -5.73
C LEU A 80 17.18 6.71 -6.65
N VAL A 81 16.38 6.30 -7.64
CA VAL A 81 16.79 5.30 -8.64
C VAL A 81 17.94 5.83 -9.49
N GLU A 82 17.87 7.07 -9.97
CA GLU A 82 18.95 7.73 -10.73
C GLU A 82 20.25 7.85 -9.94
N GLN A 83 20.16 8.00 -8.62
CA GLN A 83 21.30 8.04 -7.69
C GLN A 83 21.84 6.65 -7.30
N GLU A 84 21.35 5.57 -7.91
CA GLU A 84 21.60 4.16 -7.52
C GLU A 84 21.26 3.83 -6.05
N LYS A 85 20.40 4.61 -5.41
CA LYS A 85 19.88 4.35 -4.06
C LYS A 85 18.68 3.41 -4.15
N LEU A 86 18.96 2.15 -4.48
CA LEU A 86 17.95 1.15 -4.81
C LEU A 86 17.40 0.39 -3.59
N GLY A 87 17.56 0.92 -2.38
CA GLY A 87 17.14 0.28 -1.14
C GLY A 87 18.19 -0.66 -0.55
N LYS A 88 17.73 -1.68 0.17
CA LYS A 88 18.55 -2.58 0.98
C LYS A 88 19.71 -3.22 0.20
N LYS A 89 19.48 -3.58 -1.07
CA LYS A 89 20.48 -4.23 -1.93
C LYS A 89 21.69 -3.36 -2.25
N LYS A 90 21.54 -2.03 -2.19
CA LYS A 90 22.62 -1.04 -2.39
C LYS A 90 23.07 -0.38 -1.08
N GLY A 91 22.49 -0.77 0.06
CA GLY A 91 22.78 -0.20 1.36
C GLY A 91 22.06 1.12 1.66
N GLU A 92 21.35 1.69 0.68
CA GLU A 92 20.60 2.94 0.83
C GLU A 92 19.45 3.01 -0.19
N GLY A 93 18.28 3.46 0.28
CA GLY A 93 17.11 3.86 -0.51
C GLY A 93 16.41 5.00 0.22
N PHE A 94 15.16 4.79 0.64
CA PHE A 94 14.50 5.69 1.59
C PHE A 94 15.16 5.67 2.97
N TYR A 95 15.66 4.51 3.38
CA TYR A 95 16.48 4.34 4.58
C TYR A 95 17.93 4.04 4.21
N LYS A 96 18.84 4.38 5.13
CA LYS A 96 20.16 3.76 5.18
C LYS A 96 20.05 2.39 5.81
N TRP A 97 20.77 1.42 5.29
CA TRP A 97 20.74 0.04 5.75
C TRP A 97 22.08 -0.36 6.37
N GLU A 98 22.04 -0.76 7.64
CA GLU A 98 23.20 -1.22 8.42
C GLU A 98 22.86 -2.60 9.00
N ASP A 99 23.73 -3.60 8.81
CA ASP A 99 23.53 -4.99 9.26
C ASP A 99 22.16 -5.60 8.87
N GLY A 100 21.70 -5.26 7.67
CA GLY A 100 20.44 -5.75 7.12
C GLY A 100 19.17 -5.14 7.74
N LYS A 101 19.31 -4.08 8.54
CA LYS A 101 18.21 -3.33 9.17
C LYS A 101 18.17 -1.88 8.70
N PRO A 102 16.99 -1.27 8.56
CA PRO A 102 16.88 0.15 8.25
C PRO A 102 17.26 0.99 9.47
N LYS A 103 18.07 2.02 9.26
CA LYS A 103 18.43 3.02 10.28
C LYS A 103 17.33 4.07 10.37
N LYS A 104 16.38 3.84 11.27
CA LYS A 104 15.25 4.75 11.53
C LYS A 104 15.66 5.85 12.52
N SER A 105 15.16 7.07 12.34
CA SER A 105 15.43 8.16 13.26
C SER A 105 14.63 8.03 14.55
N ASN A 106 15.30 8.13 15.70
CA ASN A 106 14.64 8.18 17.02
C ASN A 106 14.04 9.57 17.32
N SER A 107 14.29 10.58 16.48
CA SER A 107 13.74 11.93 16.67
C SER A 107 12.31 12.09 16.13
N VAL A 108 11.83 11.12 15.35
CA VAL A 108 10.50 11.15 14.76
C VAL A 108 9.50 10.58 15.76
N ASP A 109 8.53 11.39 16.17
CA ASP A 109 7.45 10.93 17.03
C ASP A 109 6.45 10.09 16.23
N THR A 110 6.44 8.79 16.51
CA THR A 110 5.53 7.81 15.89
C THR A 110 4.36 7.44 16.79
N SER A 111 4.22 8.10 17.96
CA SER A 111 3.14 7.80 18.91
C SER A 111 1.79 8.36 18.46
N ASN A 112 1.80 9.43 17.67
CA ASN A 112 0.60 10.16 17.22
C ASN A 112 0.06 9.70 15.84
N VAL A 113 0.27 8.43 15.48
CA VAL A 113 -0.35 7.85 14.27
C VAL A 113 -1.87 7.92 14.38
N THR A 114 -2.51 8.60 13.42
CA THR A 114 -3.96 8.76 13.32
C THR A 114 -4.61 7.57 12.61
N GLU A 115 -5.90 7.34 12.88
CA GLU A 115 -6.70 6.37 12.12
C GLU A 115 -6.85 6.80 10.66
N GLU A 116 -6.84 8.12 10.38
CA GLU A 116 -6.86 8.65 9.03
C GLU A 116 -5.66 8.21 8.20
N LEU A 117 -4.44 8.29 8.75
CA LEU A 117 -3.23 7.84 8.06
C LEU A 117 -3.26 6.32 7.82
N ILE A 118 -3.78 5.55 8.78
CA ILE A 118 -3.98 4.11 8.60
C ILE A 118 -4.95 3.84 7.45
N ASP A 119 -6.08 4.55 7.41
CA ASP A 119 -7.07 4.42 6.36
C ASP A 119 -6.50 4.80 4.98
N GLN A 120 -5.72 5.89 4.90
CA GLN A 120 -5.09 6.29 3.64
C GLN A 120 -4.24 5.14 3.08
N LEU A 121 -3.47 4.45 3.93
CA LEU A 121 -2.68 3.30 3.50
C LEU A 121 -3.56 2.07 3.15
N ILE A 122 -4.49 1.70 4.01
CA ILE A 122 -5.17 0.40 3.93
C ILE A 122 -6.31 0.39 2.92
N LEU A 123 -7.09 1.48 2.81
CA LEU A 123 -8.28 1.51 1.96
C LEU A 123 -7.99 1.33 0.46
N PRO A 124 -6.90 1.85 -0.12
CA PRO A 124 -6.51 1.55 -1.50
C PRO A 124 -6.30 0.06 -1.76
N LEU A 125 -5.71 -0.68 -0.80
CA LEU A 125 -5.53 -2.12 -0.90
C LEU A 125 -6.87 -2.85 -0.88
N LEU A 126 -7.79 -2.44 0.01
CA LEU A 126 -9.14 -3.02 0.05
C LEU A 126 -9.88 -2.76 -1.26
N ASN A 127 -9.79 -1.53 -1.77
CA ASN A 127 -10.42 -1.11 -3.01
C ASN A 127 -9.92 -1.93 -4.21
N ALA A 128 -8.62 -2.22 -4.26
CA ALA A 128 -8.02 -3.09 -5.27
C ALA A 128 -8.47 -4.55 -5.12
N CYS A 129 -8.66 -5.04 -3.90
CA CYS A 129 -9.25 -6.38 -3.66
C CYS A 129 -10.68 -6.46 -4.19
N ALA A 130 -11.50 -5.44 -3.91
CA ALA A 130 -12.85 -5.32 -4.42
C ALA A 130 -12.90 -5.26 -5.96
N GLU A 131 -12.00 -4.50 -6.59
CA GLU A 131 -11.85 -4.46 -8.04
C GLU A 131 -11.50 -5.84 -8.60
N CYS A 132 -10.52 -6.54 -8.02
CA CYS A 132 -10.11 -7.89 -8.45
C CYS A 132 -11.25 -8.90 -8.35
N TYR A 133 -12.08 -8.79 -7.30
CA TYR A 133 -13.27 -9.63 -7.16
C TYR A 133 -14.34 -9.29 -8.21
N ARG A 134 -14.69 -8.01 -8.36
CA ARG A 134 -15.70 -7.54 -9.31
C ARG A 134 -15.33 -7.84 -10.77
N THR A 135 -14.05 -7.78 -11.10
CA THR A 135 -13.53 -8.06 -12.45
C THR A 135 -13.19 -9.53 -12.67
N GLU A 136 -13.60 -10.41 -11.74
CA GLU A 136 -13.43 -11.86 -11.82
C GLU A 136 -11.98 -12.34 -11.96
N VAL A 137 -10.99 -11.51 -11.57
CA VAL A 137 -9.59 -11.93 -11.41
C VAL A 137 -9.50 -13.04 -10.35
N ILE A 138 -10.36 -12.95 -9.34
CA ILE A 138 -10.62 -13.98 -8.34
C ILE A 138 -12.10 -13.96 -8.00
N THR A 139 -12.72 -15.13 -7.87
CA THR A 139 -14.19 -15.26 -7.68
C THR A 139 -14.58 -15.77 -6.29
N ASP A 140 -13.60 -15.91 -5.39
CA ASP A 140 -13.77 -16.47 -4.05
C ASP A 140 -13.10 -15.54 -3.03
N LEU A 141 -13.92 -14.93 -2.16
CA LEU A 141 -13.46 -13.94 -1.17
C LEU A 141 -12.56 -14.57 -0.11
N GLU A 142 -12.82 -15.81 0.32
CA GLU A 142 -11.99 -16.50 1.31
C GLU A 142 -10.61 -16.83 0.71
N LYS A 143 -10.57 -17.25 -0.55
CA LYS A 143 -9.29 -17.46 -1.26
C LYS A 143 -8.54 -16.16 -1.49
N LEU A 144 -9.24 -15.06 -1.78
CA LEU A 144 -8.64 -13.73 -1.88
C LEU A 144 -7.99 -13.38 -0.55
N ASP A 145 -8.74 -13.45 0.54
CA ASP A 145 -8.25 -13.11 1.88
C ASP A 145 -7.05 -13.95 2.28
N GLY A 146 -7.14 -15.27 2.10
CA GLY A 146 -6.02 -16.18 2.33
C GLY A 146 -4.79 -15.83 1.49
N ALA A 147 -4.96 -15.59 0.18
CA ALA A 147 -3.86 -15.25 -0.70
C ALA A 147 -3.12 -13.98 -0.25
N ILE A 148 -3.86 -12.94 0.17
CA ILE A 148 -3.25 -11.68 0.58
C ILE A 148 -2.61 -11.80 1.96
N ILE A 149 -3.23 -12.52 2.91
CA ILE A 149 -2.60 -12.82 4.20
C ILE A 149 -1.27 -13.56 3.99
N PHE A 150 -1.26 -14.65 3.22
CA PHE A 150 -0.04 -15.45 3.05
C PHE A 150 1.05 -14.74 2.25
N ALA A 151 0.67 -13.86 1.32
CA ALA A 151 1.65 -13.19 0.46
C ALA A 151 2.22 -11.91 1.08
N THR A 152 1.39 -11.11 1.77
CA THR A 152 1.79 -9.78 2.28
C THR A 152 1.87 -9.72 3.79
N GLY A 153 1.31 -10.72 4.48
CA GLY A 153 1.15 -10.72 5.93
C GLY A 153 0.03 -9.80 6.41
N PHE A 154 -0.96 -9.46 5.54
CA PHE A 154 -2.08 -8.60 5.91
C PHE A 154 -2.69 -9.03 7.25
N ALA A 155 -2.61 -8.12 8.23
CA ALA A 155 -3.01 -8.27 9.64
C ALA A 155 -3.88 -9.52 9.93
N PRO A 156 -3.28 -10.70 10.19
CA PRO A 156 -4.01 -11.98 10.11
C PRO A 156 -5.16 -12.10 11.13
N PHE A 157 -5.03 -11.42 12.27
CA PHE A 157 -6.08 -11.33 13.30
C PHE A 157 -7.34 -10.57 12.85
N ARG A 158 -7.30 -9.92 11.67
CA ARG A 158 -8.44 -9.24 11.04
C ARG A 158 -9.12 -10.10 9.95
N GLY A 159 -8.68 -11.35 9.75
CA GLY A 159 -9.33 -12.29 8.83
C GLY A 159 -9.03 -12.10 7.34
N GLY A 160 -8.37 -11.01 6.95
CA GLY A 160 -8.04 -10.68 5.56
C GLY A 160 -8.65 -9.33 5.13
N PRO A 161 -8.26 -8.79 3.96
CA PRO A 161 -8.76 -7.49 3.50
C PRO A 161 -10.28 -7.43 3.35
N MET A 162 -10.91 -8.44 2.75
CA MET A 162 -12.35 -8.46 2.51
C MET A 162 -13.12 -8.76 3.78
N LYS A 163 -12.64 -9.68 4.61
CA LYS A 163 -13.21 -9.91 5.94
C LYS A 163 -13.14 -8.67 6.83
N TYR A 164 -12.01 -7.97 6.85
CA TYR A 164 -11.87 -6.70 7.55
C TYR A 164 -12.86 -5.64 7.04
N ALA A 165 -13.04 -5.53 5.73
CA ALA A 165 -14.01 -4.61 5.14
C ALA A 165 -15.47 -4.96 5.50
N GLU A 166 -15.79 -6.25 5.61
CA GLU A 166 -17.10 -6.73 6.06
C GLU A 166 -17.36 -6.35 7.52
N ASP A 167 -16.42 -6.65 8.41
CA ASP A 167 -16.54 -6.37 9.85
C ASP A 167 -16.63 -4.86 10.14
N ARG A 168 -15.93 -4.06 9.34
CA ARG A 168 -15.97 -2.60 9.38
C ARG A 168 -17.26 -2.03 8.78
N GLY A 169 -17.82 -2.71 7.78
CA GLY A 169 -19.05 -2.36 7.09
C GLY A 169 -18.81 -1.67 5.74
N LYS A 170 -19.28 -2.29 4.64
CA LYS A 170 -19.08 -1.80 3.27
C LYS A 170 -19.49 -0.34 3.06
N SER A 171 -20.60 0.09 3.67
CA SER A 171 -21.09 1.47 3.52
C SER A 171 -20.15 2.49 4.17
N GLU A 172 -19.51 2.12 5.28
CA GLU A 172 -18.53 2.97 5.96
C GLU A 172 -17.23 3.03 5.14
N VAL A 173 -16.75 1.89 4.63
CA VAL A 173 -15.59 1.82 3.71
C VAL A 173 -15.83 2.69 2.48
N LYS A 174 -17.00 2.58 1.86
CA LYS A 174 -17.40 3.41 0.72
C LYS A 174 -17.38 4.89 1.07
N GLY A 175 -17.98 5.27 2.20
CA GLY A 175 -18.06 6.66 2.63
C GLY A 175 -16.66 7.26 2.84
N ARG A 176 -15.76 6.52 3.49
CA ARG A 176 -14.38 6.96 3.73
C ARG A 176 -13.58 7.08 2.43
N LEU A 177 -13.73 6.13 1.51
CA LEU A 177 -13.13 6.22 0.16
C LEU A 177 -13.65 7.45 -0.62
N GLN A 178 -14.94 7.78 -0.53
CA GLN A 178 -15.52 8.97 -1.17
C GLN A 178 -14.96 10.28 -0.60
N GLU A 179 -14.81 10.34 0.72
CA GLU A 179 -14.18 11.47 1.41
C GLU A 179 -12.73 11.65 0.94
N PHE A 180 -11.95 10.57 0.90
CA PHE A 180 -10.58 10.60 0.42
C PHE A 180 -10.47 10.91 -1.06
N ALA A 181 -11.41 10.45 -1.89
CA ALA A 181 -11.43 10.82 -3.30
C ALA A 181 -11.61 12.33 -3.48
N SER A 182 -12.37 12.97 -2.58
CA SER A 182 -12.60 14.42 -2.60
C SER A 182 -11.38 15.21 -2.08
N ASN A 183 -10.69 14.69 -1.06
CA ASN A 183 -9.58 15.41 -0.40
C ASN A 183 -8.21 15.15 -1.03
N TYR A 184 -7.98 13.93 -1.52
CA TYR A 184 -6.69 13.44 -2.00
C TYR A 184 -6.74 12.97 -3.47
N GLY A 185 -7.92 12.94 -4.09
CA GLY A 185 -8.07 12.73 -5.53
C GLY A 185 -8.49 11.31 -5.94
N GLU A 186 -8.68 11.12 -7.24
CA GLU A 186 -9.45 10.01 -7.83
C GLU A 186 -8.88 8.61 -7.56
N ARG A 187 -7.63 8.48 -7.11
CA ARG A 187 -7.02 7.21 -6.70
C ARG A 187 -7.78 6.50 -5.57
N PHE A 188 -8.55 7.26 -4.78
CA PHE A 188 -9.42 6.73 -3.73
C PHE A 188 -10.87 6.50 -4.18
N THR A 189 -11.20 6.69 -5.45
CA THR A 189 -12.57 6.48 -5.95
C THR A 189 -13.06 5.08 -5.59
N PRO A 190 -14.19 4.93 -4.87
CA PRO A 190 -14.66 3.63 -4.44
C PRO A 190 -15.04 2.76 -5.63
N ASP A 191 -14.58 1.51 -5.61
CA ASP A 191 -15.02 0.51 -6.58
C ASP A 191 -16.54 0.27 -6.46
N PRO A 192 -17.26 0.03 -7.58
CA PRO A 192 -18.68 -0.27 -7.58
C PRO A 192 -19.11 -1.43 -6.65
N TYR A 193 -18.21 -2.37 -6.34
CA TYR A 193 -18.43 -3.45 -5.38
C TYR A 193 -18.95 -2.95 -4.02
N TRP A 194 -18.50 -1.78 -3.55
CA TRP A 194 -18.91 -1.25 -2.26
C TRP A 194 -20.36 -0.78 -2.20
N GLY A 195 -21.03 -0.66 -3.36
CA GLY A 195 -22.45 -0.34 -3.46
C GLY A 195 -23.39 -1.54 -3.49
N GLN A 196 -22.85 -2.77 -3.43
CA GLN A 196 -23.59 -4.05 -3.53
C GLN A 196 -23.91 -4.66 -2.17
#